data_AF-X0UGD2-F1
#
_entry.id   AF-X0UGD2-F1
#
_cell.length_a   1.000
_cell.length_b   1.000
_cell.length_c   1.000
_cell.angle_alpha   90.00
_cell.angle_beta   90.00
_cell.angle_gamma   90.00
#
_symmetry.space_group_name_H-M   'P 1'
#
loop_
_entity.id
_entity.type
_entity.pdbx_description
1 polymer ?
#
loop_
_entity_poly.entity_id
_entity_poly.type
_entity_poly.pdbx_seq_one_letter_code
_entity_poly.pdbx_strand_id
1 'polypeptide(L)'
;RNGVKFKKFYGMSSETAMNKHIGGIANYRASEGKTVEIPYRGPVEKTIQDILGGLRSTCTYVGAKRLKELTKRTTFIRVEEQHNEVFSE
;
A
#
# COMPACT_ATOMS: atom_id res chain seq x y z
N ARG A 1 -2.99 -15.80 -14.20
CA ARG A 1 -2.02 -16.30 -15.21
C ARG A 1 -1.28 -17.49 -14.60
N ASN A 2 -1.06 -18.58 -15.35
CA ASN A 2 -0.31 -19.78 -14.89
C ASN A 2 -0.80 -20.37 -13.56
N GLY A 3 -2.13 -20.52 -13.39
CA GLY A 3 -2.73 -21.04 -12.13
C GLY A 3 -2.78 -20.05 -10.96
N VAL A 4 -2.05 -18.93 -11.03
CA VAL A 4 -2.08 -17.88 -10.01
C VAL A 4 -3.24 -16.91 -10.27
N LYS A 5 -4.03 -16.68 -9.22
CA LYS A 5 -5.13 -15.70 -9.21
C LYS A 5 -4.57 -14.30 -8.95
N PHE A 6 -5.06 -13.32 -9.69
CA PHE A 6 -4.68 -11.91 -9.54
C PHE A 6 -5.92 -11.05 -9.30
N LYS A 7 -5.71 -9.84 -8.80
CA LYS A 7 -6.70 -8.78 -8.67
C LYS A 7 -6.18 -7.52 -9.34
N LYS A 8 -7.06 -6.80 -10.03
CA LYS A 8 -6.75 -5.49 -10.59
C LYS A 8 -6.71 -4.47 -9.45
N PHE A 9 -5.60 -3.76 -9.30
CA PHE A 9 -5.41 -2.67 -8.35
C PHE A 9 -5.06 -1.41 -9.13
N TYR A 10 -5.75 -0.31 -8.87
CA TYR A 10 -5.58 0.91 -9.65
C TYR A 10 -5.74 2.15 -8.78
N GLY A 11 -4.92 3.17 -9.04
CA GLY A 11 -5.05 4.48 -8.39
C GLY A 11 -6.33 5.18 -8.82
N MET A 12 -6.90 6.02 -7.96
CA MET A 12 -8.16 6.73 -8.26
C MET A 12 -8.00 7.79 -9.37
N SER A 13 -6.77 8.28 -9.60
CA SER A 13 -6.43 9.15 -10.73
C SER A 13 -5.89 8.37 -11.95
N SER A 14 -6.15 7.06 -12.03
CA SER A 14 -5.78 6.24 -13.19
C SER A 14 -6.84 6.31 -14.28
N GLU A 15 -6.43 6.06 -15.52
CA GLU A 15 -7.36 5.85 -16.64
C GLU A 15 -8.45 4.81 -16.31
N THR A 16 -8.09 3.68 -15.68
CA THR A 16 -9.05 2.66 -15.25
C THR A 16 -10.13 3.25 -14.34
N ALA A 17 -9.76 4.09 -13.37
CA ALA A 17 -10.70 4.70 -12.44
C ALA A 17 -11.57 5.77 -13.11
N MET A 18 -10.95 6.65 -13.91
CA MET A 18 -11.65 7.72 -14.63
C MET A 18 -12.68 7.17 -15.62
N ASN A 19 -12.30 6.16 -16.39
CA ASN A 19 -13.22 5.50 -17.32
C ASN A 19 -14.38 4.80 -16.58
N LYS A 20 -14.10 4.17 -15.43
CA LYS A 20 -15.10 3.42 -14.66
C LYS A 20 -16.10 4.30 -13.91
N HIS A 21 -15.64 5.44 -13.38
CA HIS A 21 -16.44 6.25 -12.45
C HIS A 21 -16.89 7.61 -13.02
N ILE A 22 -16.17 8.14 -14.00
CA ILE A 22 -16.36 9.51 -14.52
C ILE A 22 -16.75 9.49 -16.01
N GLY A 23 -16.57 8.34 -16.70
CA GLY A 23 -16.98 8.15 -18.09
C GLY A 23 -15.92 8.54 -19.12
N GLY A 24 -14.68 8.77 -18.70
CA GLY A 24 -13.57 9.12 -19.59
C GLY A 24 -12.52 9.96 -18.91
N ILE A 25 -11.37 10.11 -19.56
CA ILE A 25 -10.39 11.15 -19.24
C ILE A 25 -10.78 12.40 -20.01
N ALA A 26 -11.02 13.51 -19.31
CA ALA A 26 -11.20 14.79 -19.99
C ALA A 26 -9.90 15.18 -20.70
N ASN A 27 -9.96 15.72 -21.93
CA ASN A 27 -8.79 16.00 -22.77
C ASN A 27 -7.70 16.89 -22.11
N TYR A 28 -8.05 17.63 -21.07
CA TYR A 28 -7.14 18.50 -20.32
C TYR A 28 -6.54 17.82 -19.07
N ARG A 29 -6.87 16.56 -18.78
CA ARG A 29 -6.40 15.80 -17.61
C ARG A 29 -5.42 14.71 -18.04
N ALA A 30 -4.32 14.59 -17.32
CA ALA A 30 -3.41 13.46 -17.44
C ALA A 30 -3.76 12.39 -16.39
N SER A 31 -3.50 11.12 -16.71
CA SER A 31 -3.60 10.02 -15.74
C SER A 31 -2.38 10.06 -14.81
N GLU A 32 -2.59 10.37 -13.53
CA GLU A 32 -1.53 10.36 -12.51
C GLU A 32 -1.45 9.00 -11.77
N GLY A 33 -2.48 8.16 -11.94
CA GLY A 33 -2.56 6.84 -11.32
C GLY A 33 -2.12 5.72 -12.26
N LYS A 34 -1.47 4.71 -11.72
CA LYS A 34 -1.18 3.45 -12.42
C LYS A 34 -2.22 2.38 -12.15
N THR A 35 -2.28 1.41 -13.06
CA THR A 35 -3.07 0.19 -12.93
C THR A 35 -2.12 -1.00 -12.94
N VAL A 36 -2.19 -1.86 -11.93
CA VAL A 36 -1.34 -3.04 -11.78
C VAL A 36 -2.17 -4.28 -11.44
N GLU A 37 -1.64 -5.46 -11.74
CA GLU A 37 -2.20 -6.74 -11.31
C GLU A 37 -1.46 -7.22 -10.08
N ILE A 38 -2.16 -7.37 -8.95
CA ILE A 38 -1.58 -7.88 -7.70
C ILE A 38 -1.97 -9.34 -7.50
N PRO A 39 -1.04 -10.20 -7.01
CA PRO A 39 -1.40 -11.56 -6.62
C PRO A 39 -2.53 -11.59 -5.59
N TYR A 40 -3.46 -12.53 -5.74
CA TYR A 40 -4.58 -12.67 -4.82
C TYR A 40 -4.11 -13.20 -3.45
N ARG A 41 -4.31 -12.41 -2.39
CA ARG A 41 -3.84 -12.70 -1.03
C ARG A 41 -4.86 -13.47 -0.16
N GLY A 42 -6.02 -13.82 -0.69
CA GLY A 42 -7.08 -14.46 0.10
C GLY A 42 -7.91 -13.49 0.95
N PRO A 43 -8.57 -13.96 2.03
CA PRO A 43 -9.33 -13.13 2.95
C PRO A 43 -8.47 -12.06 3.64
N VAL A 44 -9.07 -10.89 3.88
CA VAL A 44 -8.36 -9.71 4.42
C VAL A 44 -7.88 -9.90 5.87
N GLU A 45 -8.56 -10.76 6.64
CA GLU A 45 -8.29 -10.99 8.06
C GLU A 45 -6.81 -11.29 8.35
N LYS A 46 -6.19 -12.17 7.55
CA LYS A 46 -4.77 -12.53 7.71
C LYS A 46 -3.84 -11.32 7.53
N THR A 47 -4.15 -10.46 6.55
CA THR A 47 -3.38 -9.22 6.31
C THR A 47 -3.51 -8.25 7.48
N ILE A 48 -4.70 -8.13 8.07
CA ILE A 48 -4.92 -7.26 9.23
C ILE A 48 -4.17 -7.79 10.46
N GLN A 49 -4.23 -9.10 10.72
CA GLN A 49 -3.49 -9.71 11.83
C GLN A 49 -1.98 -9.51 11.69
N ASP A 50 -1.44 -9.64 10.48
CA ASP A 50 -0.02 -9.41 10.17
C ASP A 50 0.40 -7.95 10.44
N ILE A 51 -0.36 -6.97 9.94
CA ILE A 51 -0.11 -5.54 10.20
C ILE A 51 -0.16 -5.23 11.70
N LEU A 52 -1.18 -5.73 12.41
CA LEU A 52 -1.31 -5.50 13.85
C LEU A 52 -0.23 -6.22 14.66
N GLY A 53 0.21 -7.41 14.22
CA GLY A 53 1.32 -8.15 14.79
C GLY A 53 2.64 -7.38 14.67
N GLY A 54 2.95 -6.90 13.46
CA GLY A 54 4.11 -6.05 13.19
C GLY A 54 4.09 -4.77 14.02
N LEU A 55 2.96 -4.08 14.08
CA LEU A 55 2.81 -2.87 14.90
C LEU A 55 3.08 -3.12 16.38
N ARG A 56 2.55 -4.22 16.95
CA ARG A 56 2.82 -4.61 18.34
C ARG A 56 4.29 -4.92 18.55
N SER A 57 4.91 -5.67 17.64
CA SER A 57 6.35 -5.96 17.68
C SER A 57 7.19 -4.67 17.68
N THR A 58 6.90 -3.72 16.78
CA THR A 58 7.56 -2.40 16.78
C THR A 58 7.38 -1.66 18.10
N CYS A 59 6.19 -1.69 18.70
CA CYS A 59 5.96 -1.09 20.01
C CYS A 59 6.83 -1.72 21.11
N THR A 60 7.09 -3.03 21.06
CA THR A 60 8.00 -3.68 22.01
C THR A 60 9.45 -3.20 21.84
N TYR A 61 9.93 -3.00 20.61
CA TYR A 61 11.29 -2.53 20.35
C TYR A 61 11.58 -1.13 20.91
N VAL A 62 10.61 -0.23 20.83
CA VAL A 62 10.77 1.16 21.32
C VAL A 62 10.23 1.36 22.75
N GLY A 63 9.78 0.30 23.41
CA GLY A 63 9.23 0.36 24.77
C GLY A 63 7.89 1.12 24.90
N ALA A 64 7.06 1.13 23.86
CA ALA A 64 5.74 1.76 23.86
C ALA A 64 4.67 0.79 24.37
N LYS A 65 4.05 1.06 25.52
CA LYS A 65 2.94 0.22 26.05
C LYS A 65 1.61 0.47 25.33
N ARG A 66 1.45 1.64 24.72
CA ARG A 66 0.26 2.07 23.98
C ARG A 66 0.68 2.75 22.68
N LEU A 67 -0.14 2.66 21.64
CA LEU A 67 0.13 3.31 20.35
C LEU A 67 0.36 4.83 20.47
N LYS A 68 -0.31 5.49 21.41
CA LYS A 68 -0.13 6.93 21.71
C LYS A 68 1.30 7.28 22.16
N GLU A 69 2.05 6.32 22.69
CA GLU A 69 3.43 6.53 23.14
C GLU A 69 4.44 6.35 22.00
N LEU A 70 4.08 5.65 20.92
CA LEU A 70 4.97 5.30 19.82
C LEU A 70 5.63 6.54 19.23
N THR A 71 4.85 7.57 18.92
CA THR A 71 5.37 8.83 18.32
C THR A 71 6.34 9.59 19.23
N LYS A 72 6.27 9.40 20.55
CA LYS A 72 7.19 10.05 21.51
C LYS A 72 8.46 9.23 21.77
N ARG A 73 8.42 7.92 21.52
CA ARG A 73 9.51 6.97 21.81
C ARG A 73 10.31 6.58 20.57
N THR A 74 9.78 6.81 19.37
CA THR A 74 10.48 6.53 18.12
C THR A 74 11.56 7.57 17.84
N THR A 75 12.79 7.10 17.64
CA THR A 75 13.87 7.87 17.00
C THR A 75 14.07 7.34 15.59
N PHE A 76 13.91 8.20 14.59
CA PHE A 76 14.15 7.82 13.21
C PHE A 76 15.64 7.88 12.87
N ILE A 77 16.11 6.91 12.10
CA ILE A 77 17.47 6.83 11.57
C ILE A 77 17.38 6.95 10.06
N ARG A 78 18.21 7.81 9.46
CA ARG A 78 18.28 7.97 8.01
C ARG A 78 18.97 6.75 7.39
N VAL A 79 18.38 6.22 6.31
CA VAL A 79 18.94 5.14 5.50
C VAL A 79 19.26 5.65 4.09
N GLU A 80 20.14 4.94 3.37
CA GLU A 80 20.68 5.35 2.06
C GLU A 80 19.75 5.01 0.89
N GLU A 81 19.03 3.89 0.95
CA GLU A 81 18.12 3.44 -0.12
C GLU A 81 16.67 3.87 0.19
N GLN A 82 16.15 4.79 -0.63
CA GLN A 82 14.79 5.36 -0.46
C GLN A 82 13.88 5.07 -1.65
N HIS A 83 14.43 4.48 -2.73
CA HIS A 83 13.67 4.21 -3.94
C HIS A 83 12.86 2.92 -3.77
N ASN A 84 11.54 3.00 -3.98
CA ASN A 84 10.65 1.85 -3.88
C ASN A 84 10.39 1.28 -5.27
N GLU A 85 11.03 0.16 -5.57
CA GLU A 85 10.92 -0.54 -6.86
C GLU A 85 9.85 -1.64 -6.89
N VAL A 86 9.07 -1.82 -5.81
CA VAL A 86 8.11 -2.94 -5.66
C VAL A 86 7.06 -2.98 -6.79
N PHE A 87 6.84 -1.85 -7.45
CA PHE A 87 5.92 -1.73 -8.58
C PHE A 87 6.54 -0.93 -9.74
N SER A 88 7.87 -0.92 -9.83
CA SER A 88 8.58 -0.50 -11.04
C SER A 88 8.42 -1.60 -12.10
N GLU A 89 8.39 -1.21 -13.37
CA GLU A 89 8.22 -2.15 -14.49
C GLU A 89 9.38 -3.15 -14.59
#